data_AF-A0A7L3I9Z6-F1
#
_entry.id   AF-A0A7L3I9Z6-F1
#
_cell.length_a   1.000
_cell.length_b   1.000
_cell.length_c   1.000
_cell.angle_alpha   90.00
_cell.angle_beta   90.00
_cell.angle_gamma   90.00
#
_symmetry.space_group_name_H-M   'P 1'
#
loop_
_entity.id
_entity.type
_entity.pdbx_description
1 polymer ?
#
loop_
_entity_poly.entity_id
_entity_poly.type
_entity_poly.pdbx_seq_one_letter_code
_entity_poly.pdbx_strand_id
1 'polypeptide(L)'
;VQPYQGFWLFGDDRALNGVRLLCTDGAVIESSVGWWGNWTKAQVCSSNKLISFSLRVARWQYLRDNTAANNMRFVCSNGTELEGWGLSGGHYGPWSSNCTSGAICGLQTKVEKHQGKWDDTALNDMRVFCC
;
A
#
# COMPACT_ATOMS: atom_id res chain seq x y z
N VAL A 1 8.39 -2.47 1.33
CA VAL A 1 8.99 -1.12 1.26
C VAL A 1 10.49 -1.28 1.22
N GLN A 2 11.21 -0.58 0.34
CA GLN A 2 12.68 -0.57 0.36
C GLN A 2 13.20 0.34 1.48
N PRO A 3 14.24 -0.07 2.24
CA PRO A 3 14.91 0.82 3.19
C PRO A 3 15.66 1.93 2.42
N TYR A 4 15.77 3.11 3.03
CA TYR A 4 16.52 4.22 2.45
C TYR A 4 18.01 3.86 2.25
N GLN A 5 18.51 3.90 1.02
CA GLN A 5 19.88 3.49 0.68
C GLN A 5 20.88 4.65 0.50
N GLY A 6 20.46 5.91 0.77
CA GLY A 6 21.30 7.11 0.65
C GLY A 6 20.97 7.97 -0.58
N PHE A 7 21.73 9.05 -0.79
CA PHE A 7 21.55 9.94 -1.95
C PHE A 7 22.29 9.38 -3.17
N TRP A 8 21.73 8.33 -3.78
CA TRP A 8 22.19 7.85 -5.09
C TRP A 8 21.23 8.37 -6.16
N LEU A 9 21.79 9.09 -7.13
CA LEU A 9 21.09 9.89 -8.14
C LEU A 9 20.17 9.11 -9.11
N PHE A 10 19.92 7.80 -8.91
CA PHE A 10 19.29 6.92 -9.89
C PHE A 10 18.37 5.80 -9.34
N GLY A 11 17.98 5.82 -8.06
CA GLY A 11 17.04 4.84 -7.49
C GLY A 11 15.82 5.52 -6.87
N ASP A 12 14.61 5.11 -7.28
CA ASP A 12 13.37 5.50 -6.63
C ASP A 12 13.17 4.69 -5.33
N ASP A 13 13.99 5.00 -4.33
CA ASP A 13 13.95 4.38 -2.98
C ASP A 13 12.65 4.69 -2.18
N ARG A 14 11.53 5.01 -2.86
CA ARG A 14 10.49 5.87 -2.30
C ARG A 14 9.04 5.45 -2.53
N ALA A 15 8.75 4.17 -2.80
CA ALA A 15 7.36 3.71 -2.96
C ALA A 15 7.04 2.40 -2.21
N LEU A 16 5.75 2.14 -2.04
CA LEU A 16 5.23 0.82 -1.71
C LEU A 16 5.42 -0.08 -2.94
N ASN A 17 5.90 -1.30 -2.71
CA ASN A 17 6.03 -2.31 -3.77
C ASN A 17 4.99 -3.42 -3.64
N GLY A 18 4.31 -3.52 -2.50
CA GLY A 18 3.34 -4.57 -2.27
C GLY A 18 2.52 -4.34 -1.00
N VAL A 19 1.38 -5.00 -0.95
CA VAL A 19 0.47 -5.03 0.20
C VAL A 19 0.10 -6.47 0.47
N ARG A 20 0.06 -6.83 1.75
CA ARG A 20 -0.27 -8.15 2.25
C ARG A 20 -1.32 -8.02 3.35
N LEU A 21 -2.39 -8.81 3.27
CA LEU A 21 -3.41 -8.86 4.30
C LEU A 21 -3.26 -10.14 5.13
N LEU A 22 -3.43 -10.00 6.45
CA LEU A 22 -3.52 -11.13 7.37
C LEU A 22 -5.00 -11.39 7.66
N CYS A 23 -5.47 -12.57 7.29
CA CYS A 23 -6.85 -13.01 7.45
C CYS A 23 -7.09 -13.62 8.84
N THR A 24 -8.34 -13.66 9.26
CA THR A 24 -8.75 -14.17 10.58
C THR A 24 -8.54 -15.67 10.75
N ASP A 25 -8.45 -16.42 9.65
CA ASP A 25 -8.13 -17.85 9.60
C ASP A 25 -6.60 -18.12 9.60
N GLY A 26 -5.79 -17.07 9.72
CA GLY A 26 -4.33 -17.15 9.66
C GLY A 26 -3.76 -17.15 8.25
N ALA A 27 -4.60 -17.10 7.21
CA ALA A 27 -4.13 -16.97 5.84
C ALA A 27 -3.46 -15.62 5.60
N VAL A 28 -2.50 -15.61 4.69
CA VAL A 28 -1.78 -14.40 4.27
C VAL A 28 -1.99 -14.25 2.78
N ILE A 29 -2.67 -13.18 2.38
CA ILE A 29 -3.03 -12.94 0.97
C ILE A 29 -2.32 -11.72 0.40
N GLU A 30 -1.99 -11.84 -0.88
CA GLU A 30 -1.30 -10.86 -1.71
C GLU A 30 -1.93 -10.86 -3.10
N SER A 31 -1.67 -9.81 -3.88
CA SER A 31 -1.97 -9.79 -5.31
C SER A 31 -0.64 -9.65 -6.07
N SER A 32 -0.55 -8.76 -7.06
CA SER A 32 0.73 -8.44 -7.68
C SER A 32 1.63 -7.71 -6.69
N VAL A 33 2.89 -8.14 -6.58
CA VAL A 33 3.90 -7.49 -5.73
C VAL A 33 5.14 -7.19 -6.56
N GLY A 34 5.78 -6.09 -6.24
CA GLY A 34 7.06 -5.71 -6.80
C GLY A 34 8.19 -6.55 -6.25
N TRP A 35 9.30 -6.58 -6.98
CA TRP A 35 10.42 -7.49 -6.68
C TRP A 35 11.27 -7.02 -5.51
N TRP A 36 11.17 -5.74 -5.16
CA TRP A 36 12.08 -5.10 -4.24
C TRP A 36 11.47 -4.75 -2.88
N GLY A 37 12.34 -4.65 -1.89
CA GLY A 37 12.01 -4.19 -0.54
C GLY A 37 11.67 -5.32 0.42
N ASN A 38 11.42 -4.96 1.67
CA ASN A 38 11.09 -5.89 2.74
C ASN A 38 9.65 -5.68 3.22
N TRP A 39 9.04 -6.75 3.70
CA TRP A 39 7.78 -6.70 4.41
C TRP A 39 7.97 -6.06 5.79
N THR A 40 7.05 -5.17 6.15
CA THR A 40 7.06 -4.49 7.44
C THR A 40 6.26 -5.31 8.47
N LYS A 41 6.33 -4.92 9.75
CA LYS A 41 5.53 -5.57 10.79
C LYS A 41 4.04 -5.39 10.51
N ALA A 42 3.29 -6.48 10.56
CA ALA A 42 1.84 -6.45 10.39
C ALA A 42 1.18 -5.56 11.46
N GLN A 43 0.17 -4.82 11.03
CA GLN A 43 -0.74 -4.08 11.88
C GLN A 43 -2.11 -4.76 11.86
N VAL A 44 -2.75 -4.85 13.02
CA VAL A 44 -3.96 -5.68 13.19
C VAL A 44 -5.02 -4.88 13.93
N CYS A 45 -6.25 -4.97 13.47
CA CYS A 45 -7.41 -4.47 14.19
C CYS A 45 -7.67 -5.35 15.43
N SER A 46 -7.48 -4.83 16.64
CA SER A 46 -7.75 -5.59 17.86
C SER A 46 -9.22 -6.00 17.95
N SER A 47 -9.51 -7.29 17.74
CA SER A 47 -10.86 -7.90 17.72
C SER A 47 -11.86 -7.25 16.75
N ASN A 48 -11.38 -6.52 15.75
CA ASN A 48 -12.20 -5.76 14.79
C ASN A 48 -11.85 -6.12 13.35
N LYS A 49 -12.71 -5.73 12.41
CA LYS A 49 -12.56 -6.04 10.98
C LYS A 49 -11.98 -4.85 10.22
N LEU A 50 -11.13 -5.09 9.22
CA LEU A 50 -10.71 -4.06 8.26
C LEU A 50 -11.87 -3.74 7.32
N ILE A 51 -12.22 -2.46 7.13
CA ILE A 51 -13.42 -2.08 6.36
C ILE A 51 -13.18 -1.04 5.26
N SER A 52 -12.11 -0.25 5.32
CA SER A 52 -11.76 0.74 4.28
C SER A 52 -10.27 1.06 4.31
N PHE A 53 -9.75 1.62 3.23
CA PHE A 53 -8.35 2.02 3.08
C PHE A 53 -8.21 3.40 2.43
N SER A 54 -7.04 4.03 2.61
CA SER A 54 -6.66 5.28 1.96
C SER A 54 -5.18 5.22 1.59
N LEU A 55 -4.85 5.58 0.35
CA LEU A 55 -3.48 5.62 -0.15
C LEU A 55 -2.85 6.99 0.08
N ARG A 56 -1.57 6.98 0.42
CA ARG A 56 -0.74 8.17 0.55
C ARG A 56 0.11 8.32 -0.69
N VAL A 57 -0.02 9.45 -1.37
CA VAL A 57 0.60 9.61 -2.68
C VAL A 57 1.32 10.96 -2.75
N ALA A 58 2.47 10.98 -3.42
CA ALA A 58 3.18 12.23 -3.68
C ALA A 58 2.34 13.15 -4.58
N ARG A 59 2.43 14.47 -4.35
CA ARG A 59 1.78 15.46 -5.22
C ARG A 59 2.45 15.42 -6.60
N TRP A 60 1.64 15.40 -7.64
CA TRP A 60 2.09 15.47 -9.03
C TRP A 60 3.03 16.68 -9.22
N GLN A 61 4.25 16.43 -9.70
CA GLN A 61 5.18 17.47 -10.16
C GLN A 61 5.26 17.40 -11.68
N TYR A 62 5.02 18.53 -12.34
CA TYR A 62 4.89 18.72 -13.80
C TYR A 62 5.96 18.08 -14.71
N LEU A 63 7.07 17.57 -14.16
CA LEU A 63 8.25 17.09 -14.89
C LEU A 63 8.75 15.70 -14.43
N ARG A 64 8.01 14.97 -13.58
CA ARG A 64 8.40 13.61 -13.13
C ARG A 64 7.23 12.63 -13.20
N ASP A 65 7.52 11.43 -13.68
CA ASP A 65 6.54 10.35 -13.83
C ASP A 65 5.86 9.99 -12.48
N ASN A 66 4.53 10.11 -12.51
CA ASN A 66 3.51 9.19 -12.02
C ASN A 66 3.67 8.54 -10.63
N THR A 67 3.38 9.33 -9.60
CA THR A 67 2.32 9.05 -8.61
C THR A 67 2.28 7.65 -7.97
N ALA A 68 3.42 7.06 -7.64
CA ALA A 68 3.49 5.82 -6.86
C ALA A 68 2.93 6.02 -5.43
N ALA A 69 2.32 4.98 -4.86
CA ALA A 69 1.82 5.00 -3.50
C ALA A 69 3.01 4.94 -2.52
N ASN A 70 3.11 5.93 -1.64
CA ASN A 70 4.19 6.07 -0.67
C ASN A 70 3.88 5.35 0.65
N ASN A 71 2.61 5.35 1.04
CA ASN A 71 2.11 4.68 2.23
C ASN A 71 0.63 4.35 2.05
N MET A 72 0.06 3.64 3.02
CA MET A 72 -1.37 3.38 3.09
C MET A 72 -1.82 3.33 4.53
N ARG A 73 -3.11 3.60 4.73
CA ARG A 73 -3.77 3.37 6.01
C ARG A 73 -5.07 2.61 5.79
N PHE A 74 -5.48 1.88 6.81
CA PHE A 74 -6.76 1.22 6.87
C PHE A 74 -7.57 1.73 8.06
N VAL A 75 -8.88 1.54 8.02
CA VAL A 75 -9.76 1.76 9.17
C VAL A 75 -10.46 0.46 9.55
N CYS A 76 -10.49 0.21 10.84
CA CYS A 76 -11.18 -0.90 11.47
C CYS A 76 -12.67 -0.58 11.67
N SER A 77 -13.51 -1.59 11.88
CA SER A 77 -14.95 -1.46 12.10
C SER A 77 -15.34 -0.58 13.31
N ASN A 78 -14.45 -0.44 14.28
CA ASN A 78 -14.62 0.44 15.45
C ASN A 78 -14.08 1.87 15.23
N GLY A 79 -13.63 2.21 14.02
CA GLY A 79 -13.06 3.52 13.69
C GLY A 79 -11.56 3.66 14.01
N THR A 80 -10.89 2.62 14.52
CA THR A 80 -9.43 2.67 14.71
C THR A 80 -8.73 2.72 13.36
N GLU A 81 -7.85 3.70 13.16
CA GLU A 81 -6.99 3.79 11.98
C GLU A 81 -5.66 3.05 12.20
N LEU A 82 -5.22 2.30 11.20
CA LEU A 82 -3.94 1.61 11.13
C LEU A 82 -3.12 2.25 10.01
N GLU A 83 -2.11 3.04 10.35
CA GLU A 83 -1.21 3.69 9.40
C GLU A 83 0.02 2.80 9.14
N GLY A 84 0.22 2.39 7.89
CA GLY A 84 1.33 1.54 7.48
C GLY A 84 2.71 2.18 7.72
N TRP A 85 3.73 1.33 7.68
CA TRP A 85 5.13 1.72 7.86
C TRP A 85 5.80 2.20 6.55
N GLY A 86 5.01 2.75 5.62
CA GLY A 86 5.52 3.39 4.42
C GLY A 86 6.09 4.78 4.69
N LEU A 87 6.21 5.58 3.63
CA LEU A 87 6.89 6.87 3.69
C LEU A 87 5.95 8.02 4.09
N SER A 88 6.52 8.99 4.79
CA SER A 88 5.84 10.19 5.28
C SER A 88 5.81 11.36 4.28
N GLY A 89 6.27 11.20 3.03
CA GLY A 89 6.13 12.22 1.96
C GLY A 89 4.83 12.09 1.14
N GLY A 90 4.12 13.19 0.88
CA GLY A 90 2.84 13.21 0.16
C GLY A 90 1.60 13.43 1.04
N HIS A 91 0.41 13.17 0.48
CA HIS A 91 -0.88 13.33 1.17
C HIS A 91 -1.75 12.09 1.00
N TYR A 92 -2.57 11.81 2.01
CA TYR A 92 -3.61 10.79 1.91
C TYR A 92 -4.72 11.27 0.97
N GLY A 93 -5.10 10.40 0.03
CA GLY A 93 -6.30 10.57 -0.77
C GLY A 93 -7.58 10.32 0.03
N PRO A 94 -8.75 10.41 -0.62
CA PRO A 94 -10.01 10.03 0.00
C PRO A 94 -9.97 8.55 0.45
N TRP A 95 -10.78 8.24 1.46
CA TRP A 95 -11.03 6.86 1.85
C TRP A 95 -11.81 6.12 0.77
N SER A 96 -11.57 4.82 0.63
CA SER A 96 -12.45 3.94 -0.12
C SER A 96 -13.82 3.88 0.55
N SER A 97 -14.84 3.48 -0.20
CA SER A 97 -16.11 3.08 0.41
C SER A 97 -15.89 2.01 1.47
N ASN A 98 -16.64 2.09 2.56
CA ASN A 98 -16.61 1.07 3.60
C ASN A 98 -17.26 -0.21 3.09
N CYS A 99 -16.71 -1.37 3.48
CA CYS A 99 -17.45 -2.61 3.45
C CYS A 99 -18.59 -2.53 4.48
N THR A 100 -19.82 -2.32 4.01
CA THR A 100 -21.01 -2.12 4.86
C THR A 100 -21.57 -3.42 5.42
N SER A 101 -21.36 -4.53 4.72
CA SER A 101 -21.57 -5.89 5.20
C SER A 101 -20.21 -6.57 5.26
N GLY A 102 -19.82 -7.03 6.45
CA GLY A 102 -18.60 -7.83 6.68
C GLY A 102 -17.28 -7.05 6.81
N ALA A 103 -16.25 -7.44 6.07
CA ALA A 103 -14.86 -7.00 6.11
C ALA A 103 -14.19 -7.04 4.72
N ILE A 104 -13.01 -6.44 4.62
CA ILE A 104 -12.13 -6.69 3.48
C ILE A 104 -11.72 -8.18 3.49
N CYS A 105 -12.08 -8.92 2.45
CA CYS A 105 -11.77 -10.34 2.26
C CYS A 105 -10.76 -10.61 1.14
N GLY A 106 -10.40 -9.57 0.38
CA GLY A 106 -9.48 -9.71 -0.74
C GLY A 106 -8.91 -8.37 -1.19
N LEU A 107 -7.83 -8.43 -1.97
CA LEU A 107 -7.22 -7.27 -2.62
C LEU A 107 -6.82 -7.59 -4.06
N GLN A 108 -6.80 -6.54 -4.89
CA GLN A 108 -6.11 -6.54 -6.16
C GLN A 108 -5.26 -5.28 -6.26
N THR A 109 -3.97 -5.45 -6.52
CA THR A 109 -3.00 -4.36 -6.66
C THR A 109 -2.69 -4.10 -8.13
N LYS A 110 -2.41 -2.83 -8.44
CA LYS A 110 -1.82 -2.39 -9.71
C LYS A 110 -0.37 -2.03 -9.43
N VAL A 111 0.53 -2.86 -9.93
CA VAL A 111 1.98 -2.69 -9.81
C VAL A 111 2.56 -2.48 -11.21
N GLU A 112 3.40 -1.47 -11.38
CA GLU A 112 4.11 -1.27 -12.65
C GLU A 112 5.06 -2.43 -12.92
N LYS A 113 5.12 -2.85 -14.18
CA LYS A 113 6.05 -3.91 -14.58
C LYS A 113 7.43 -3.30 -14.76
N HIS A 114 8.45 -4.05 -14.37
CA HIS A 114 9.85 -3.76 -14.64
C HIS A 114 10.09 -3.49 -16.15
N GLN A 115 10.43 -2.24 -16.52
CA GLN A 115 10.61 -1.82 -17.92
C GLN A 115 12.06 -1.91 -18.43
N GLY A 116 13.06 -2.26 -17.61
CA GLY A 116 14.45 -2.34 -18.11
C GLY A 116 15.52 -2.33 -17.03
N LYS A 117 16.72 -1.83 -17.35
CA LYS A 117 17.91 -1.88 -16.46
C LYS A 117 17.85 -0.99 -15.19
N TRP A 118 16.77 -0.25 -15.00
CA TRP A 118 16.61 0.73 -13.92
C TRP A 118 15.25 0.51 -13.23
N ASP A 119 15.19 0.79 -11.92
CA ASP A 119 14.04 0.44 -11.07
C ASP A 119 12.75 1.08 -11.58
N ASP A 120 11.78 0.23 -11.96
CA ASP A 120 10.46 0.65 -12.47
C ASP A 120 9.33 -0.21 -11.88
N THR A 121 9.42 -0.63 -10.62
CA THR A 121 8.39 -1.49 -10.01
C THR A 121 7.85 -0.88 -8.73
N ALA A 122 6.77 -0.11 -8.86
CA ALA A 122 6.06 0.52 -7.75
C ALA A 122 4.56 0.20 -7.76
N LEU A 123 3.95 0.15 -6.58
CA LEU A 123 2.51 0.05 -6.41
C LEU A 123 1.87 1.40 -6.72
N ASN A 124 1.01 1.41 -7.74
CA ASN A 124 0.31 2.60 -8.18
C ASN A 124 -1.08 2.71 -7.58
N ASP A 125 -1.78 1.58 -7.45
CA ASP A 125 -3.16 1.57 -6.98
C ASP A 125 -3.54 0.22 -6.40
N MET A 126 -4.67 0.19 -5.70
CA MET A 126 -5.30 -1.05 -5.27
C MET A 126 -6.82 -0.91 -5.18
N ARG A 127 -7.49 -2.05 -5.30
CA ARG A 127 -8.88 -2.20 -4.87
C ARG A 127 -9.01 -3.35 -3.89
N VAL A 128 -10.06 -3.30 -3.08
CA VAL A 128 -10.39 -4.33 -2.10
C VAL A 128 -11.72 -4.97 -2.45
N PHE A 129 -11.92 -6.18 -1.95
CA PHE A 129 -13.19 -6.91 -2.07
C PHE A 129 -13.82 -7.05 -0.69
N CYS A 130 -15.13 -6.79 -0.61
CA CYS A 130 -15.89 -6.87 0.63
C CYS A 130 -16.58 -8.24 0.75
N CYS A 131 -16.07 -9.00 1.73
CA CYS A 131 -16.60 -10.18 2.39
C CYS A 131 -17.55 -9.78 3.53
#